data_AF-A0A0D2YD60-F1
#
_entry.id   AF-A0A0D2YD60-F1
#
_cell.length_a   1.000
_cell.length_b   1.000
_cell.length_c   1.000
_cell.angle_alpha   90.00
_cell.angle_beta   90.00
_cell.angle_gamma   90.00
#
_symmetry.space_group_name_H-M   'P 1'
#
loop_
_entity.id
_entity.type
_entity.pdbx_description
1 polymer ?
#
loop_
_entity_poly.entity_id
_entity_poly.type
_entity_poly.pdbx_seq_one_letter_code
_entity_poly.pdbx_strand_id
1 'polypeptide(L)'
;MPEDRYLSSTTTPAGVGAQRIAHILTRSSQRRTRHRHRRYGDNRSTNGEDFEGITNPDAGSVYLAFWGKSKDWLAVLLLPMQNLPSVGISGSMESLGLAEVLPKCYCNEQGNFSWAEGYNDGESLVTEREFPVMYFDGQNFPAKSAVGWVSARDLRHFDATNKNSLVPHIQSVRKFLKARAEKRSPEQGVDGPKSEAPDTTERSSRVANNNPLTPLKASQNSDAGS
;
A
#
# COMPACT_ATOMS: atom_id res chain seq x y z
N MET A 1 -41.87 52.31 4.21
CA MET A 1 -43.31 52.02 4.05
C MET A 1 -43.44 50.54 3.73
N PRO A 2 -44.00 49.74 4.65
CA PRO A 2 -44.78 48.59 4.23
C PRO A 2 -46.16 48.57 4.91
N GLU A 3 -47.16 48.19 4.12
CA GLU A 3 -48.50 47.83 4.57
C GLU A 3 -48.62 46.31 4.79
N ASP A 4 -49.69 46.00 5.53
CA ASP A 4 -50.52 44.80 5.50
C ASP A 4 -50.53 43.81 6.69
N ARG A 5 -51.79 43.64 7.12
CA ARG A 5 -52.37 42.95 8.26
C ARG A 5 -52.41 41.43 8.05
N TYR A 6 -52.53 40.65 9.13
CA TYR A 6 -53.71 39.79 9.40
C TYR A 6 -53.66 39.17 10.83
N LEU A 7 -54.63 39.60 11.65
CA LEU A 7 -55.42 38.95 12.74
C LEU A 7 -54.91 37.62 13.38
N SER A 8 -54.62 37.60 14.70
CA SER A 8 -55.50 37.19 15.85
C SER A 8 -55.73 35.66 15.97
N SER A 9 -55.56 34.95 17.10
CA SER A 9 -55.79 35.31 18.52
C SER A 9 -55.21 34.29 19.52
N THR A 10 -55.02 34.78 20.75
CA THR A 10 -55.25 34.15 22.08
C THR A 10 -54.39 32.98 22.58
N THR A 11 -53.64 33.23 23.67
CA THR A 11 -53.95 32.73 25.04
C THR A 11 -52.93 33.27 26.08
N THR A 12 -53.42 33.86 27.17
CA THR A 12 -52.69 34.10 28.45
C THR A 12 -53.74 33.95 29.57
N PRO A 13 -53.38 33.45 30.77
CA PRO A 13 -52.86 34.30 31.86
C PRO A 13 -51.71 33.61 32.65
N ALA A 14 -50.62 34.31 33.03
CA ALA A 14 -50.39 35.14 34.22
C ALA A 14 -49.79 34.41 35.45
N GLY A 15 -48.78 35.03 36.08
CA GLY A 15 -48.22 34.70 37.42
C GLY A 15 -46.73 34.33 37.39
N VAL A 16 -45.77 35.27 37.33
CA VAL A 16 -45.18 36.06 38.44
C VAL A 16 -44.49 35.22 39.52
N GLY A 17 -43.16 35.33 39.64
CA GLY A 17 -42.39 34.81 40.77
C GLY A 17 -40.88 34.79 40.54
N ALA A 18 -40.25 35.96 40.59
CA ALA A 18 -38.79 36.09 40.69
C ALA A 18 -38.32 35.92 42.16
N GLN A 19 -37.00 35.71 42.32
CA GLN A 19 -36.17 35.72 43.55
C GLN A 19 -35.88 34.36 44.18
N ARG A 20 -34.73 34.07 44.80
CA ARG A 20 -33.31 34.48 44.75
C ARG A 20 -32.64 33.68 45.89
N ILE A 21 -31.36 33.31 45.73
CA ILE A 21 -30.35 33.10 46.81
C ILE A 21 -30.46 31.80 47.65
N ALA A 22 -29.42 30.96 47.62
CA ALA A 22 -28.45 30.85 48.73
C ALA A 22 -27.35 29.82 48.43
N HIS A 23 -26.11 30.28 48.57
CA HIS A 23 -24.89 29.49 48.58
C HIS A 23 -24.79 28.75 49.91
N ILE A 24 -24.31 27.49 49.91
CA ILE A 24 -23.88 26.82 51.14
C ILE A 24 -22.41 26.42 50.96
N LEU A 25 -21.53 27.16 51.62
CA LEU A 25 -20.15 26.76 51.84
C LEU A 25 -20.01 26.04 53.18
N THR A 26 -19.00 25.17 53.21
CA THR A 26 -18.22 24.69 54.35
C THR A 26 -18.83 23.66 55.32
N ARG A 27 -18.26 22.45 55.27
CA ARG A 27 -17.82 21.76 56.49
C ARG A 27 -16.44 21.15 56.27
N SER A 28 -15.47 21.65 57.02
CA SER A 28 -14.08 21.25 57.00
C SER A 28 -13.79 20.12 57.99
N SER A 29 -12.70 19.40 57.67
CA SER A 29 -11.75 18.72 58.57
C SER A 29 -12.13 17.36 59.17
N GLN A 30 -11.45 16.31 58.68
CA GLN A 30 -10.54 15.59 59.58
C GLN A 30 -9.41 14.86 58.83
N ARG A 31 -8.18 15.22 59.19
CA ARG A 31 -6.92 14.59 58.82
C ARG A 31 -6.87 13.14 59.30
N ARG A 32 -6.52 12.20 58.41
CA ARG A 32 -5.77 10.99 58.79
C ARG A 32 -4.70 10.68 57.73
N THR A 33 -3.51 11.14 58.03
CA THR A 33 -2.24 10.73 57.43
C THR A 33 -2.00 9.24 57.68
N ARG A 34 -1.86 8.45 56.61
CA ARG A 34 -1.09 7.21 56.65
C ARG A 34 -0.20 7.13 55.42
N HIS A 35 1.02 7.65 55.60
CA HIS A 35 2.19 7.23 54.85
C HIS A 35 2.29 5.70 54.90
N ARG A 36 2.23 5.05 53.73
CA ARG A 36 2.95 3.79 53.50
C ARG A 36 3.72 3.91 52.20
N HIS A 37 5.00 4.16 52.36
CA HIS A 37 6.02 3.84 51.38
C HIS A 37 6.05 2.32 51.14
N ARG A 38 5.88 1.92 49.89
CA ARG A 38 6.51 0.75 49.21
C ARG A 38 6.25 1.01 47.72
N ARG A 39 7.11 1.76 47.02
CA ARG A 39 8.32 1.24 46.34
C ARG A 39 8.08 -0.13 45.73
N TYR A 40 7.46 -0.14 44.55
CA TYR A 40 7.93 -0.97 43.45
C TYR A 40 8.05 -0.04 42.25
N GLY A 41 9.23 -0.02 41.64
CA GLY A 41 9.58 0.95 40.61
C GLY A 41 8.66 0.81 39.42
N ASP A 42 7.92 1.88 39.11
CA ASP A 42 7.53 2.14 37.74
C ASP A 42 8.33 3.35 37.31
N ASN A 43 9.57 3.08 36.90
CA ASN A 43 10.33 4.01 36.09
C ASN A 43 9.73 3.95 34.67
N ARG A 44 8.45 4.30 34.54
CA ARG A 44 7.82 4.54 33.25
C ARG A 44 8.26 5.93 32.87
N SER A 45 9.36 5.97 32.13
CA SER A 45 9.72 7.11 31.31
C SER A 45 8.47 7.61 30.60
N THR A 46 8.00 8.78 31.01
CA THR A 46 7.06 9.56 30.23
C THR A 46 7.77 9.97 28.94
N ASN A 47 7.37 9.34 27.82
CA ASN A 47 7.44 9.80 26.41
C ASN A 47 7.70 8.62 25.44
N GLY A 48 6.82 7.61 25.44
CA GLY A 48 6.78 6.61 24.37
C GLY A 48 5.45 6.73 23.66
N GLU A 49 5.39 7.50 22.56
CA GLU A 49 4.32 7.28 21.60
C GLU A 49 4.54 5.86 21.06
N ASP A 50 3.60 4.95 21.33
CA ASP A 50 3.64 3.62 20.77
C ASP A 50 3.67 3.77 19.23
N PHE A 51 4.74 3.30 18.59
CA PHE A 51 4.87 3.39 17.14
C PHE A 51 3.76 2.58 16.48
N GLU A 52 2.85 3.27 15.79
CA GLU A 52 1.67 2.67 15.15
C GLU A 52 1.88 2.41 13.64
N GLY A 53 3.10 2.62 13.14
CA GLY A 53 3.45 2.45 11.73
C GLY A 53 3.77 1.02 11.31
N ILE A 54 4.23 0.86 10.06
CA ILE A 54 4.69 -0.41 9.49
C ILE A 54 6.13 -0.26 9.00
N THR A 55 7.05 -1.01 9.59
CA THR A 55 8.48 -0.97 9.26
C THR A 55 8.90 -1.98 8.19
N ASN A 56 8.14 -3.07 8.03
CA ASN A 56 8.44 -4.17 7.11
C ASN A 56 7.20 -4.52 6.25
N PRO A 57 6.77 -3.62 5.36
CA PRO A 57 5.63 -3.89 4.48
C PRO A 57 5.99 -4.84 3.32
N ASP A 58 5.00 -5.58 2.84
CA ASP A 58 5.15 -6.51 1.72
C ASP A 58 4.98 -5.80 0.38
N ALA A 59 5.97 -5.94 -0.50
CA ALA A 59 5.91 -5.35 -1.83
C ALA A 59 4.76 -5.92 -2.67
N GLY A 60 4.04 -5.02 -3.32
CA GLY A 60 2.84 -5.33 -4.10
C GLY A 60 1.58 -5.56 -3.26
N SER A 61 1.63 -5.44 -1.94
CA SER A 61 0.42 -5.42 -1.11
C SER A 61 -0.20 -4.02 -1.08
N VAL A 62 -1.49 -3.96 -0.79
CA VAL A 62 -2.21 -2.69 -0.63
C VAL A 62 -2.24 -2.32 0.84
N TYR A 63 -1.97 -1.04 1.13
CA TYR A 63 -1.96 -0.45 2.47
C TYR A 63 -2.79 0.82 2.48
N LEU A 64 -3.00 1.39 3.68
CA LEU A 64 -3.45 2.75 3.84
C LEU A 64 -2.23 3.66 4.07
N ALA A 65 -2.21 4.81 3.43
CA ALA A 65 -1.24 5.86 3.65
C ALA A 65 -1.92 7.18 3.95
N PHE A 66 -1.39 7.92 4.92
CA PHE A 66 -1.84 9.28 5.17
C PHE A 66 -1.33 10.22 4.08
N TRP A 67 -2.23 10.85 3.32
CA TRP A 67 -1.85 11.79 2.27
C TRP A 67 -1.95 13.23 2.75
N GLY A 68 -0.81 13.88 2.93
CA GLY A 68 -0.74 15.24 3.46
C GLY A 68 -1.53 16.29 2.66
N LYS A 69 -1.74 16.08 1.34
CA LYS A 69 -2.51 17.01 0.48
C LYS A 69 -4.00 16.99 0.78
N SER A 70 -4.60 15.81 0.93
CA SER A 70 -6.03 15.65 1.24
C SER A 70 -6.31 15.59 2.73
N LYS A 71 -5.28 15.45 3.59
CA LYS A 71 -5.40 15.22 5.04
C LYS A 71 -6.27 13.99 5.35
N ASP A 72 -6.17 12.96 4.51
CA ASP A 72 -6.98 11.75 4.60
C ASP A 72 -6.15 10.50 4.32
N TRP A 73 -6.67 9.35 4.72
CA TRP A 73 -6.08 8.03 4.48
C TRP A 73 -6.53 7.49 3.12
N LEU A 74 -5.57 7.24 2.24
CA LEU A 74 -5.81 6.64 0.94
C LEU A 74 -5.26 5.23 0.85
N ALA A 75 -5.91 4.40 0.05
CA ALA A 75 -5.31 3.15 -0.37
C ALA A 75 -4.08 3.44 -1.26
N VAL A 76 -3.01 2.70 -1.02
CA VAL A 76 -1.78 2.73 -1.80
C VAL A 76 -1.30 1.33 -2.12
N LEU A 77 -0.73 1.15 -3.30
CA LEU A 77 0.03 -0.05 -3.65
C LEU A 77 1.49 0.17 -3.22
N LEU A 78 2.03 -0.71 -2.37
CA LEU A 78 3.47 -0.69 -2.06
C LEU A 78 4.25 -1.16 -3.28
N LEU A 79 5.20 -0.36 -3.76
CA LEU A 79 6.01 -0.70 -4.91
C LEU A 79 7.28 -1.46 -4.46
N PRO A 80 7.70 -2.52 -5.16
CA PRO A 80 9.03 -3.06 -4.95
C PRO A 80 10.07 -2.08 -5.48
N MET A 81 11.21 -1.97 -4.81
CA MET A 81 12.34 -1.15 -5.27
C MET A 81 12.89 -1.62 -6.62
N GLN A 82 12.69 -2.90 -6.95
CA GLN A 82 13.14 -3.51 -8.20
C GLN A 82 12.00 -4.37 -8.78
N ASN A 83 11.99 -4.55 -10.11
CA ASN A 83 11.02 -5.42 -10.79
C ASN A 83 9.55 -5.04 -10.53
N LEU A 84 9.17 -3.78 -10.83
CA LEU A 84 7.78 -3.31 -10.81
C LEU A 84 6.80 -4.20 -11.60
N PRO A 85 7.18 -4.81 -12.76
CA PRO A 85 6.27 -5.69 -13.49
C PRO A 85 5.75 -6.87 -12.68
N SER A 86 6.50 -7.35 -11.68
CA SER A 86 6.06 -8.43 -10.77
C SER A 86 4.81 -8.08 -9.94
N VAL A 87 4.55 -6.78 -9.77
CA VAL A 87 3.36 -6.27 -9.07
C VAL A 87 2.33 -5.68 -10.04
N GLY A 88 2.50 -5.88 -11.35
CA GLY A 88 1.58 -5.41 -12.38
C GLY A 88 1.72 -3.92 -12.72
N ILE A 89 2.86 -3.33 -12.39
CA ILE A 89 3.21 -1.94 -12.71
C ILE A 89 4.31 -1.96 -13.77
N SER A 90 4.09 -1.27 -14.89
CA SER A 90 5.08 -1.19 -15.96
C SER A 90 6.19 -0.19 -15.60
N GLY A 91 7.40 -0.41 -16.14
CA GLY A 91 8.53 0.51 -16.00
C GLY A 91 9.49 0.18 -14.84
N SER A 92 10.19 1.20 -14.39
CA SER A 92 11.18 1.19 -13.30
C SER A 92 11.02 2.40 -12.36
N MET A 93 11.77 2.42 -11.25
CA MET A 93 11.78 3.54 -10.29
C MET A 93 12.17 4.88 -10.96
N GLU A 94 13.09 4.84 -11.93
CA GLU A 94 13.51 5.99 -12.73
C GLU A 94 12.38 6.49 -13.62
N SER A 95 11.69 5.58 -14.32
CA SER A 95 10.58 5.97 -15.21
C SER A 95 9.37 6.56 -14.46
N LEU A 96 9.24 6.24 -13.17
CA LEU A 96 8.24 6.83 -12.28
C LEU A 96 8.71 8.13 -11.62
N GLY A 97 9.94 8.57 -11.88
CA GLY A 97 10.55 9.76 -11.25
C GLY A 97 10.89 9.58 -9.76
N LEU A 98 10.74 8.38 -9.20
CA LEU A 98 11.01 8.11 -7.78
C LEU A 98 12.50 8.03 -7.47
N ALA A 99 13.32 7.69 -8.47
CA ALA A 99 14.78 7.62 -8.31
C ALA A 99 15.50 8.98 -8.47
N GLU A 100 14.79 10.06 -8.83
CA GLU A 100 15.39 11.39 -8.99
C GLU A 100 15.85 11.98 -7.66
N VAL A 101 15.06 11.76 -6.61
CA VAL A 101 15.36 12.18 -5.23
C VAL A 101 15.02 11.02 -4.30
N LEU A 102 16.05 10.32 -3.84
CA LEU A 102 15.90 9.20 -2.91
C LEU A 102 15.77 9.69 -1.46
N PRO A 103 14.87 9.09 -0.67
CA PRO A 103 14.87 9.25 0.78
C PRO A 103 16.21 8.88 1.39
N LYS A 104 16.54 9.50 2.52
CA LYS A 104 17.79 9.26 3.26
C LYS A 104 17.98 7.81 3.71
N CYS A 105 16.88 7.06 3.82
CA CYS A 105 16.90 5.66 4.18
C CYS A 105 17.43 4.74 3.07
N TYR A 106 17.70 5.24 1.86
CA TYR A 106 18.22 4.45 0.75
C TYR A 106 19.63 4.81 0.34
N CYS A 107 20.38 3.78 -0.03
CA CYS A 107 21.58 3.86 -0.85
C CYS A 107 21.25 3.36 -2.27
N ASN A 108 21.91 3.93 -3.29
CA ASN A 108 21.81 3.46 -4.66
C ASN A 108 23.22 3.29 -5.23
N GLU A 109 23.62 2.04 -5.44
CA GLU A 109 24.87 1.68 -6.09
C GLU A 109 24.54 1.17 -7.50
N GLN A 110 24.65 2.06 -8.50
CA GLN A 110 24.50 1.71 -9.92
C GLN A 110 23.17 1.03 -10.28
N GLY A 111 22.07 1.44 -9.64
CA GLY A 111 20.72 0.88 -9.83
C GLY A 111 20.37 -0.23 -8.84
N ASN A 112 21.30 -0.63 -7.98
CA ASN A 112 21.01 -1.53 -6.88
C ASN A 112 20.65 -0.73 -5.61
N PHE A 113 19.37 -0.76 -5.26
CA PHE A 113 18.85 -0.06 -4.09
C PHE A 113 18.96 -0.92 -2.82
N SER A 114 19.48 -0.34 -1.76
CA SER A 114 19.60 -0.96 -0.43
C SER A 114 19.24 0.03 0.67
N TRP A 115 19.01 -0.48 1.89
CA TRP A 115 18.86 0.39 3.06
C TRP A 115 20.18 1.05 3.43
N ALA A 116 20.13 2.34 3.76
CA ALA A 116 21.25 3.05 4.35
C ALA A 116 21.53 2.56 5.79
N GLU A 117 22.73 2.81 6.28
CA GLU A 117 23.13 2.47 7.65
C GLU A 117 22.16 3.08 8.69
N GLY A 118 21.77 2.29 9.69
CA GLY A 118 20.81 2.67 10.72
C GLY A 118 19.35 2.42 10.33
N TYR A 119 19.07 2.16 9.05
CA TYR A 119 17.74 1.90 8.53
C TYR A 119 17.47 0.42 8.24
N ASN A 120 18.36 -0.53 8.57
CA ASN A 120 18.07 -1.96 8.40
C ASN A 120 17.08 -2.47 9.47
N ASP A 121 16.63 -3.71 9.30
CA ASP A 121 15.66 -4.31 10.21
C ASP A 121 16.25 -4.41 11.61
N GLY A 122 15.52 -3.89 12.60
CA GLY A 122 15.96 -3.86 13.99
C GLY A 122 16.94 -2.74 14.34
N GLU A 123 17.32 -1.88 13.38
CA GLU A 123 18.18 -0.72 13.64
C GLU A 123 17.37 0.50 14.13
N SER A 124 18.09 1.51 14.64
CA SER A 124 17.50 2.63 15.37
C SER A 124 16.63 3.56 14.53
N LEU A 125 16.84 3.63 13.21
CA LEU A 125 16.10 4.49 12.28
C LEU A 125 15.07 3.70 11.45
N VAL A 126 14.80 2.44 11.81
CA VAL A 126 13.83 1.59 11.09
C VAL A 126 12.42 2.23 11.01
N THR A 127 12.02 2.99 12.02
CA THR A 127 10.73 3.70 12.06
C THR A 127 10.70 4.97 11.21
N GLU A 128 11.86 5.44 10.74
CA GLU A 128 12.03 6.62 9.89
C GLU A 128 12.16 6.26 8.40
N ARG A 129 11.98 4.98 8.05
CA ARG A 129 11.95 4.54 6.65
C ARG A 129 10.82 5.23 5.90
N GLU A 130 11.05 5.45 4.62
CA GLU A 130 10.01 5.81 3.65
C GLU A 130 9.94 4.73 2.59
N PHE A 131 8.74 4.42 2.11
CA PHE A 131 8.49 3.37 1.14
C PHE A 131 7.91 3.95 -0.15
N PRO A 132 8.29 3.42 -1.33
CA PRO A 132 7.74 3.87 -2.58
C PRO A 132 6.32 3.31 -2.73
N VAL A 133 5.39 4.18 -3.11
CA VAL A 133 3.98 3.83 -3.27
C VAL A 133 3.38 4.41 -4.53
N MET A 134 2.32 3.77 -5.01
CA MET A 134 1.41 4.31 -6.01
C MET A 134 0.02 4.47 -5.40
N TYR A 135 -0.58 5.65 -5.56
CA TYR A 135 -1.84 6.00 -4.92
C TYR A 135 -3.04 5.52 -5.74
N PHE A 136 -4.07 5.01 -5.07
CA PHE A 136 -5.41 4.89 -5.64
C PHE A 136 -6.13 6.23 -5.49
N ASP A 137 -5.78 7.20 -6.33
CA ASP A 137 -6.15 8.62 -6.26
C ASP A 137 -7.35 9.01 -7.14
N GLY A 138 -8.12 8.02 -7.60
CA GLY A 138 -9.26 8.21 -8.49
C GLY A 138 -8.91 8.42 -9.96
N GLN A 139 -7.62 8.46 -10.31
CA GLN A 139 -7.19 8.41 -11.71
C GLN A 139 -7.28 6.99 -12.26
N ASN A 140 -7.02 6.85 -13.57
CA ASN A 140 -6.94 5.56 -14.24
C ASN A 140 -5.71 4.78 -13.74
N PHE A 141 -5.92 3.98 -12.70
CA PHE A 141 -4.89 3.14 -12.12
C PHE A 141 -4.50 1.97 -13.06
N PRO A 142 -3.20 1.66 -13.22
CA PRO A 142 -2.04 2.36 -12.66
C PRO A 142 -1.51 3.52 -13.52
N ALA A 143 -1.95 3.64 -14.77
CA ALA A 143 -1.28 4.46 -15.79
C ALA A 143 -1.20 5.97 -15.50
N LYS A 144 -2.13 6.53 -14.72
CA LYS A 144 -2.19 7.97 -14.42
C LYS A 144 -2.13 8.29 -12.92
N SER A 145 -1.86 7.29 -12.10
CA SER A 145 -1.88 7.45 -10.66
C SER A 145 -0.64 8.17 -10.16
N ALA A 146 -0.83 9.02 -9.14
CA ALA A 146 0.28 9.62 -8.44
C ALA A 146 1.18 8.55 -7.81
N VAL A 147 2.47 8.85 -7.74
CA VAL A 147 3.49 8.05 -7.06
C VAL A 147 4.22 8.92 -6.05
N GLY A 148 4.80 8.31 -5.01
CA GLY A 148 5.59 9.04 -4.04
C GLY A 148 6.20 8.13 -2.98
N TRP A 149 6.80 8.77 -1.99
CA TRP A 149 7.36 8.14 -0.80
C TRP A 149 6.44 8.36 0.40
N VAL A 150 6.25 7.34 1.22
CA VAL A 150 5.41 7.40 2.44
C VAL A 150 6.21 6.87 3.62
N SER A 151 6.21 7.63 4.72
CA SER A 151 6.86 7.21 5.97
C SER A 151 6.24 5.93 6.53
N ALA A 152 7.08 5.09 7.15
CA ALA A 152 6.65 3.94 7.95
C ALA A 152 5.57 4.33 8.98
N ARG A 153 5.69 5.52 9.57
CA ARG A 153 4.75 6.09 10.56
C ARG A 153 3.37 6.37 9.96
N ASP A 154 3.31 6.60 8.66
CA ASP A 154 2.10 6.96 7.92
C ASP A 154 1.52 5.79 7.14
N LEU A 155 2.00 4.56 7.36
CA LEU A 155 1.42 3.33 6.79
C LEU A 155 0.55 2.59 7.81
N ARG A 156 -0.59 2.06 7.34
CA ARG A 156 -1.47 1.16 8.10
C ARG A 156 -1.93 0.00 7.25
N HIS A 157 -2.30 -1.10 7.89
CA HIS A 157 -2.85 -2.26 7.19
C HIS A 157 -4.18 -1.91 6.54
N PHE A 158 -4.36 -2.41 5.31
CA PHE A 158 -5.61 -2.28 4.59
C PHE A 158 -6.30 -3.63 4.49
N ASP A 159 -7.53 -3.71 4.97
CA ASP A 159 -8.37 -4.90 4.81
C ASP A 159 -9.23 -4.79 3.54
N ALA A 160 -8.78 -5.47 2.49
CA ALA A 160 -9.49 -5.54 1.21
C ALA A 160 -10.82 -6.32 1.29
N THR A 161 -11.00 -7.15 2.31
CA THR A 161 -12.19 -8.00 2.48
C THR A 161 -13.35 -7.23 3.11
N ASN A 162 -13.06 -6.11 3.77
CA ASN A 162 -14.08 -5.26 4.36
C ASN A 162 -14.99 -4.65 3.28
N LYS A 163 -16.24 -5.13 3.25
CA LYS A 163 -17.25 -4.67 2.29
C LYS A 163 -17.69 -3.24 2.55
N ASN A 164 -17.65 -2.80 3.81
CA ASN A 164 -18.09 -1.49 4.28
C ASN A 164 -16.93 -0.48 4.38
N SER A 165 -15.80 -0.77 3.75
CA SER A 165 -14.66 0.14 3.70
C SER A 165 -15.07 1.49 3.09
N LEU A 166 -14.89 2.57 3.86
CA LEU A 166 -15.12 3.95 3.43
C LEU A 166 -13.87 4.57 2.78
N VAL A 167 -12.85 3.76 2.50
CA VAL A 167 -11.61 4.22 1.89
C VAL A 167 -11.90 4.79 0.51
N PRO A 168 -11.42 6.01 0.20
CA PRO A 168 -11.62 6.59 -1.13
C PRO A 168 -11.14 5.65 -2.24
N HIS A 169 -11.88 5.63 -3.34
CA HIS A 169 -11.53 4.85 -4.55
C HIS A 169 -11.40 3.34 -4.36
N ILE A 170 -12.07 2.76 -3.35
CA ILE A 170 -12.09 1.32 -3.06
C ILE A 170 -12.43 0.42 -4.26
N GLN A 171 -13.24 0.89 -5.20
CA GLN A 171 -13.57 0.14 -6.42
C GLN A 171 -12.33 -0.08 -7.31
N SER A 172 -11.45 0.92 -7.42
CA SER A 172 -10.20 0.81 -8.17
C SER A 172 -9.27 -0.22 -7.54
N VAL A 173 -9.18 -0.23 -6.20
CA VAL A 173 -8.42 -1.23 -5.44
C VAL A 173 -8.93 -2.64 -5.73
N ARG A 174 -10.24 -2.86 -5.59
CA ARG A 174 -10.87 -4.17 -5.84
C ARG A 174 -10.66 -4.64 -7.28
N LYS A 175 -10.82 -3.74 -8.26
CA LYS A 175 -10.58 -4.03 -9.67
C LYS A 175 -9.14 -4.48 -9.92
N PHE A 176 -8.16 -3.76 -9.36
CA PHE A 176 -6.75 -4.10 -9.48
C PHE A 176 -6.42 -5.47 -8.85
N LEU A 177 -6.85 -5.71 -7.61
CA LEU A 177 -6.60 -6.97 -6.92
C LEU A 177 -7.22 -8.16 -7.67
N LYS A 178 -8.43 -8.00 -8.20
CA LYS A 178 -9.10 -9.03 -9.01
C LYS A 178 -8.29 -9.35 -10.28
N ALA A 179 -7.92 -8.32 -11.06
CA ALA A 179 -7.14 -8.52 -12.27
C ALA A 179 -5.77 -9.17 -12.01
N ARG A 180 -5.14 -8.88 -10.86
CA ARG A 180 -3.88 -9.52 -10.46
C ARG A 180 -4.06 -10.98 -10.07
N ALA A 181 -5.16 -11.33 -9.39
CA ALA A 181 -5.47 -12.71 -9.03
C ALA A 181 -5.78 -13.57 -10.28
N GLU A 182 -6.50 -13.01 -11.25
CA GLU A 182 -6.79 -13.65 -12.53
C GLU A 182 -5.50 -13.96 -13.31
N LYS A 183 -4.54 -13.01 -13.38
CA LYS A 183 -3.25 -13.23 -14.04
C LYS A 183 -2.35 -14.27 -13.34
N ARG A 184 -2.51 -14.44 -12.02
CA ARG A 184 -1.72 -15.39 -11.23
C ARG A 184 -2.27 -16.81 -11.26
N SER A 185 -3.54 -16.98 -11.62
CA SER A 185 -4.11 -18.31 -11.81
C SER A 185 -3.78 -18.72 -13.24
N PRO A 186 -2.80 -19.62 -13.47
CA PRO A 186 -2.62 -20.17 -14.80
C PRO A 186 -3.90 -20.92 -15.13
N GLU A 187 -4.46 -20.71 -16.31
CA GLU A 187 -5.49 -21.57 -16.82
C GLU A 187 -4.99 -23.02 -16.75
N GLN A 188 -5.54 -23.81 -15.82
CA GLN A 188 -5.57 -25.27 -15.91
C GLN A 188 -6.56 -25.61 -17.04
N GLY A 189 -6.17 -25.25 -18.27
CA GLY A 189 -6.83 -25.67 -19.49
C GLY A 189 -6.30 -27.04 -19.86
N VAL A 190 -7.07 -28.06 -19.47
CA VAL A 190 -6.93 -29.44 -19.96
C VAL A 190 -7.28 -29.43 -21.45
N ASP A 191 -6.28 -29.40 -22.32
CA ASP A 191 -6.41 -29.91 -23.69
C ASP A 191 -5.43 -31.08 -23.85
N GLY A 192 -5.87 -32.24 -23.36
CA GLY A 192 -5.26 -33.50 -23.76
C GLY A 192 -5.62 -33.76 -25.23
N PRO A 193 -4.66 -34.04 -26.11
CA PRO A 193 -4.99 -34.47 -27.46
C PRO A 193 -5.72 -35.82 -27.37
N LYS A 194 -7.00 -35.78 -27.70
CA LYS A 194 -7.82 -36.94 -28.00
C LYS A 194 -7.08 -37.75 -29.07
N SER A 195 -6.62 -38.94 -28.69
CA SER A 195 -6.10 -39.93 -29.63
C SER A 195 -7.22 -40.29 -30.61
N GLU A 196 -7.13 -39.77 -31.83
CA GLU A 196 -7.79 -40.31 -33.00
C GLU A 196 -6.69 -40.91 -33.87
N ALA A 197 -6.66 -42.24 -33.92
CA ALA A 197 -5.82 -42.99 -34.82
C ALA A 197 -6.29 -42.78 -36.27
N PRO A 198 -5.39 -42.57 -37.24
CA PRO A 198 -5.69 -42.84 -38.63
C PRO A 198 -5.13 -44.20 -39.02
N ASP A 199 -6.06 -45.08 -39.37
CA ASP A 199 -5.85 -46.32 -40.09
C ASP A 199 -5.24 -46.05 -41.49
N THR A 200 -4.49 -47.05 -41.92
CA THR A 200 -3.75 -47.25 -43.16
C THR A 200 -4.39 -46.72 -44.46
N THR A 201 -3.57 -46.18 -45.37
CA THR A 201 -3.47 -46.64 -46.78
C THR A 201 -2.34 -45.92 -47.52
N GLU A 202 -1.36 -46.72 -47.91
CA GLU A 202 -0.27 -46.47 -48.85
C GLU A 202 -0.81 -46.23 -50.28
N ARG A 203 -0.34 -45.20 -51.00
CA ARG A 203 -0.03 -45.37 -52.44
C ARG A 203 1.01 -44.38 -52.95
N SER A 204 2.11 -45.00 -53.36
CA SER A 204 3.30 -44.52 -54.05
C SER A 204 3.04 -43.86 -55.41
N SER A 205 3.76 -42.76 -55.69
CA SER A 205 4.34 -42.50 -57.02
C SER A 205 5.58 -41.61 -56.94
N ARG A 206 6.70 -42.28 -57.23
CA ARG A 206 8.09 -41.86 -57.48
C ARG A 206 8.24 -40.59 -58.34
N VAL A 207 9.26 -39.77 -58.08
CA VAL A 207 10.37 -39.47 -59.02
C VAL A 207 11.64 -39.13 -58.23
N ALA A 208 12.74 -39.74 -58.65
CA ALA A 208 14.09 -39.67 -58.10
C ALA A 208 14.77 -38.32 -58.36
N ASN A 209 15.75 -37.95 -57.51
CA ASN A 209 17.10 -37.65 -57.99
C ASN A 209 18.14 -37.55 -56.86
N ASN A 210 19.03 -38.55 -56.91
CA ASN A 210 20.41 -38.71 -56.44
C ASN A 210 21.18 -37.48 -55.89
N ASN A 211 21.74 -37.69 -54.69
CA ASN A 211 22.90 -37.07 -53.99
C ASN A 211 24.16 -36.81 -54.88
N PRO A 212 25.23 -36.09 -54.45
CA PRO A 212 25.71 -35.91 -53.07
C PRO A 212 26.34 -34.55 -52.64
N LEU A 213 26.55 -34.45 -51.32
CA LEU A 213 27.37 -33.51 -50.54
C LEU A 213 28.80 -33.26 -51.07
N THR A 214 29.30 -32.03 -50.88
CA THR A 214 30.61 -31.66 -50.28
C THR A 214 30.83 -30.13 -50.40
N PRO A 215 31.82 -29.49 -49.72
CA PRO A 215 32.31 -29.67 -48.35
C PRO A 215 32.39 -28.33 -47.56
N LEU A 216 32.27 -28.40 -46.23
CA LEU A 216 32.51 -27.27 -45.32
C LEU A 216 34.01 -26.96 -45.21
N LYS A 217 34.37 -25.72 -45.53
CA LYS A 217 35.71 -25.13 -45.33
C LYS A 217 35.85 -24.73 -43.86
N ALA A 218 36.73 -25.42 -43.13
CA ALA A 218 37.22 -24.97 -41.83
C ALA A 218 38.49 -24.12 -42.04
N SER A 219 38.53 -22.93 -41.43
CA SER A 219 39.79 -22.28 -41.06
C SER A 219 39.53 -21.19 -40.01
N GLN A 220 40.53 -21.04 -39.12
CA GLN A 220 40.77 -19.97 -38.14
C GLN A 220 40.14 -20.19 -36.74
N ASN A 221 40.86 -20.19 -35.62
CA ASN A 221 42.22 -19.71 -35.32
C ASN A 221 42.86 -20.41 -34.09
N SER A 222 44.19 -20.28 -34.03
CA SER A 222 45.12 -20.25 -32.88
C SER A 222 44.48 -19.96 -31.52
N ASP A 223 44.94 -20.49 -30.37
CA ASP A 223 46.31 -20.39 -29.84
C ASP A 223 46.43 -21.24 -28.55
N ALA A 224 47.58 -21.87 -28.27
CA ALA A 224 47.91 -22.39 -26.93
C ALA A 224 49.43 -22.69 -26.80
N GLY A 225 50.12 -21.70 -26.24
CA GLY A 225 51.20 -21.77 -25.22
C GLY A 225 52.10 -23.01 -25.09
N SER A 226 53.41 -22.74 -25.18
CA SER A 226 54.41 -23.04 -24.13
C SER A 226 55.64 -22.16 -24.32
#